data_AF-A0A3M5BR39-F1
#
_entry.id   AF-A0A3M5BR39-F1
#
_cell.length_a   1.000
_cell.length_b   1.000
_cell.length_c   1.000
_cell.angle_alpha   90.00
_cell.angle_beta   90.00
_cell.angle_gamma   90.00
#
_symmetry.space_group_name_H-M   'P 1'
#
loop_
_entity.id
_entity.type
_entity.pdbx_description
1 polymer ?
#
loop_
_entity_poly.entity_id
_entity_poly.type
_entity_poly.pdbx_seq_one_letter_code
_entity_poly.pdbx_strand_id
1 'polypeptide(L)'
;MLDTKGDVKKLAAEVSDPQSGRRLQLFTTEPGIQLYTGNFLDGSIHGKAGKVYPHWGAFTLETQHYPDAPNQPKFPSTRLDPGKAYTQTTVFKFLNN
;
A
#
# COMPACT_ATOMS: atom_id res chain seq x y z
N MET A 1 1.37 11.20 1.16
CA MET A 1 0.43 11.44 2.29
C MET A 1 -0.96 11.45 1.70
N LEU A 2 -1.92 10.80 2.38
CA LEU A 2 -3.30 10.71 1.91
C LEU A 2 -4.14 11.83 2.52
N ASP A 3 -5.07 12.36 1.74
CA ASP A 3 -6.07 13.34 2.14
C ASP A 3 -7.39 12.68 2.58
N THR A 4 -7.45 11.35 2.58
CA THR A 4 -8.61 10.55 3.00
C THR A 4 -8.96 10.75 4.48
N LYS A 5 -7.99 11.21 5.30
CA LYS A 5 -8.14 11.43 6.76
C LYS A 5 -8.65 10.17 7.49
N GLY A 6 -8.25 8.99 7.01
CA GLY A 6 -8.64 7.70 7.54
C GLY A 6 -10.08 7.26 7.23
N ASP A 7 -10.80 7.99 6.38
CA ASP A 7 -12.15 7.61 5.94
C ASP A 7 -12.08 6.51 4.86
N VAL A 8 -12.43 5.28 5.23
CA VAL A 8 -12.45 4.12 4.33
C VAL A 8 -13.53 4.20 3.24
N LYS A 9 -14.38 5.23 3.22
CA LYS A 9 -15.28 5.51 2.10
C LYS A 9 -14.63 6.35 1.00
N LYS A 10 -13.47 6.97 1.27
CA LYS A 10 -12.71 7.77 0.32
C LYS A 10 -11.62 6.94 -0.34
N LEU A 11 -11.56 7.03 -1.67
CA LEU A 11 -10.56 6.34 -2.46
C LEU A 11 -9.16 6.85 -2.10
N ALA A 12 -8.27 5.94 -1.69
CA ALA A 12 -6.88 6.27 -1.34
C ALA A 12 -5.94 6.11 -2.53
N ALA A 13 -6.12 5.07 -3.34
CA ALA A 13 -5.36 4.81 -4.55
C ALA A 13 -6.18 3.97 -5.52
N GLU A 14 -5.92 4.12 -6.82
CA GLU A 14 -6.44 3.24 -7.86
C GLU A 14 -5.30 2.82 -8.79
N VAL A 15 -5.28 1.54 -9.15
CA VAL A 15 -4.41 0.99 -10.19
C VAL A 15 -5.29 0.37 -11.26
N SER A 16 -4.96 0.65 -12.52
CA SER A 16 -5.65 0.09 -13.68
C SER A 16 -4.65 -0.58 -14.61
N ASP A 17 -4.97 -1.79 -15.07
CA ASP A 17 -4.28 -2.46 -16.18
C ASP A 17 -5.22 -2.45 -17.40
N PRO A 18 -5.02 -1.52 -18.35
CA PRO A 18 -5.88 -1.40 -19.53
C PRO A 18 -5.88 -2.66 -20.41
N GLN A 19 -4.79 -3.44 -20.43
CA GLN A 19 -4.69 -4.61 -21.30
C GLN A 19 -5.59 -5.75 -20.82
N SER A 20 -5.66 -5.99 -19.51
CA SER A 20 -6.55 -7.01 -18.95
C SER A 20 -7.92 -6.49 -18.54
N GLY A 21 -8.10 -5.17 -18.45
CA GLY A 21 -9.33 -4.53 -17.95
C GLY A 21 -9.49 -4.59 -16.43
N ARG A 22 -8.52 -5.19 -15.72
CA ARG A 22 -8.54 -5.28 -14.25
C ARG A 22 -8.23 -3.94 -13.63
N ARG A 23 -8.94 -3.64 -12.54
CA ARG A 23 -8.66 -2.48 -11.68
C ARG A 23 -8.64 -2.88 -10.21
N LEU A 24 -7.83 -2.17 -9.45
CA LEU A 24 -7.74 -2.28 -8.01
C LEU A 24 -7.94 -0.89 -7.40
N GLN A 25 -8.99 -0.74 -6.59
CA GLN A 25 -9.18 0.42 -5.73
C GLN A 25 -8.75 0.07 -4.30
N LEU A 26 -8.02 0.99 -3.67
CA LEU A 26 -7.55 0.88 -2.30
C LEU A 26 -8.23 1.91 -1.41
N PHE A 27 -8.70 1.48 -0.24
CA PHE A 27 -9.26 2.34 0.81
C PHE A 27 -8.55 1.99 2.12
N THR A 28 -8.24 2.98 2.96
CA THR A 28 -7.51 2.71 4.20
C THR A 28 -7.77 3.74 5.27
N THR A 29 -7.62 3.32 6.53
CA THR A 29 -7.55 4.21 7.69
C THR A 29 -6.18 4.87 7.87
N GLU A 30 -5.15 4.35 7.19
CA GLU A 30 -3.78 4.86 7.33
C GLU A 30 -3.60 6.24 6.70
N PRO A 31 -2.68 7.07 7.24
CA PRO A 31 -2.41 8.39 6.71
C PRO A 31 -1.54 8.37 5.44
N GLY A 32 -0.89 7.25 5.10
CA GLY A 32 0.04 7.12 3.99
C GLY A 32 -0.08 5.80 3.22
N ILE A 33 0.41 5.81 1.98
CA ILE A 33 0.71 4.62 1.18
C ILE A 33 2.13 4.77 0.63
N GLN A 34 2.94 3.73 0.81
CA GLN A 34 4.21 3.60 0.09
C GLN A 34 3.95 2.87 -1.23
N LEU A 35 4.36 3.49 -2.34
CA LEU A 35 4.48 2.83 -3.63
C LEU A 35 5.92 2.39 -3.81
N TYR A 36 6.14 1.09 -3.94
CA TYR A 36 7.42 0.54 -4.37
C TYR A 36 7.22 -0.24 -5.66
N THR A 37 7.99 0.10 -6.69
CA THR A 37 7.83 -0.39 -8.06
C THR A 37 8.70 -1.62 -8.35
N GLY A 38 9.08 -2.41 -7.33
CA GLY A 38 9.85 -3.64 -7.58
C GLY A 38 11.31 -3.40 -8.00
N ASN A 39 11.91 -2.29 -7.59
CA ASN A 39 13.23 -1.84 -8.08
C ASN A 39 14.40 -2.79 -7.77
N PHE A 40 14.31 -3.61 -6.73
CA PHE A 40 15.38 -4.55 -6.36
C PHE A 40 15.12 -5.99 -6.83
N LEU A 41 14.03 -6.22 -7.57
CA LEU A 41 13.89 -7.47 -8.32
C LEU A 41 14.91 -7.45 -9.47
N ASP A 42 15.66 -8.52 -9.63
CA ASP A 42 16.76 -8.61 -10.62
C ASP A 42 16.60 -9.78 -11.59
N GLY A 43 15.48 -10.53 -11.50
CA GLY A 43 15.23 -11.70 -12.33
C GLY A 43 15.87 -13.00 -11.82
N SER A 44 16.54 -12.99 -10.67
CA SER A 44 17.09 -14.23 -10.06
C SER A 44 16.01 -15.11 -9.41
N ILE A 45 14.84 -14.53 -9.10
CA ILE A 45 13.75 -15.22 -8.42
C ILE A 45 12.84 -15.91 -9.43
N HIS A 46 12.75 -17.24 -9.33
CA HIS A 46 11.76 -18.06 -10.02
C HIS A 46 10.54 -18.28 -9.10
N GLY A 47 9.47 -17.54 -9.39
CA GLY A 47 8.24 -17.54 -8.63
C GLY A 47 7.23 -18.62 -9.03
N LYS A 48 5.95 -18.33 -8.74
CA LYS A 48 4.84 -19.26 -8.99
C LYS A 48 4.77 -19.63 -10.47
N ALA A 49 4.48 -20.90 -10.75
CA ALA A 49 4.44 -21.45 -12.10
C ALA A 49 5.74 -21.21 -12.92
N GLY A 50 6.88 -21.12 -12.24
CA GLY A 50 8.20 -20.92 -12.87
C GLY A 50 8.41 -19.53 -13.45
N LYS A 51 7.53 -18.55 -13.17
CA LYS A 51 7.65 -17.19 -13.67
C LYS A 51 8.81 -16.46 -12.99
N VAL A 52 9.72 -15.94 -13.79
CA VAL A 52 10.78 -15.06 -13.32
C VAL A 52 10.17 -13.72 -12.88
N TYR A 53 10.67 -13.14 -11.78
CA TYR A 53 10.30 -11.80 -11.32
C TYR A 53 11.39 -10.79 -11.72
N PRO A 54 11.24 -10.08 -12.86
CA PRO A 54 12.23 -9.13 -13.32
C PRO A 54 12.16 -7.81 -12.54
N HIS A 55 13.17 -6.97 -12.74
CA HIS A 55 13.13 -5.55 -12.38
C HIS A 55 11.84 -4.91 -12.89
N TRP A 56 11.13 -4.20 -12.01
CA TRP A 56 9.83 -3.58 -12.28
C TRP A 56 8.70 -4.55 -12.67
N GLY A 57 8.86 -5.85 -12.45
CA GLY A 57 7.83 -6.85 -12.75
C GLY A 57 6.60 -6.82 -11.83
N ALA A 58 6.63 -6.05 -10.75
CA ALA A 58 5.56 -5.91 -9.78
C ALA A 58 5.64 -4.57 -9.04
N PHE A 59 4.60 -4.23 -8.30
CA PHE A 59 4.57 -3.10 -7.39
C PHE A 59 3.88 -3.47 -6.06
N THR A 60 4.09 -2.67 -5.03
CA THR A 60 3.37 -2.73 -3.75
C THR A 60 2.64 -1.42 -3.49
N LEU A 61 1.54 -1.50 -2.73
CA LEU A 61 0.84 -0.35 -2.14
C LEU A 61 0.71 -0.61 -0.65
N GLU A 62 1.70 -0.18 0.12
CA GLU A 62 1.81 -0.48 1.55
C GLU A 62 1.14 0.65 2.33
N THR A 63 -0.07 0.42 2.86
CA THR A 63 -0.79 1.39 3.70
C THR A 63 -0.14 1.46 5.08
N GLN A 64 0.28 2.65 5.49
CA GLN A 64 1.07 2.84 6.71
C GLN A 64 1.06 4.28 7.24
N HIS A 65 1.58 4.43 8.46
CA HIS A 65 2.06 5.71 8.97
C HIS A 65 3.31 6.16 8.20
N TYR A 66 3.71 7.41 8.40
CA TYR A 66 4.84 7.96 7.65
C TYR A 66 6.15 7.27 8.04
N PRO A 67 7.03 6.95 7.06
CA PRO A 67 8.38 6.51 7.35
C PRO A 67 9.07 7.50 8.29
N ASP A 68 9.88 6.97 9.22
CA ASP A 68 10.60 7.74 10.24
C ASP A 68 9.73 8.49 11.26
N ALA A 69 8.41 8.24 11.32
CA ALA A 69 7.51 8.90 12.28
C ALA A 69 7.98 8.88 13.76
N PRO A 70 8.61 7.83 14.30
CA PRO A 70 9.16 7.86 15.66
C PRO A 70 10.18 8.99 15.93
N ASN A 71 10.90 9.45 14.90
CA ASN A 71 11.94 10.48 15.00
C ASN A 71 11.48 11.85 14.47
N GLN A 72 10.23 11.96 14.02
CA GLN A 72 9.67 13.16 13.39
C GLN A 72 8.48 13.68 14.22
N PRO A 73 8.70 14.54 15.24
CA PRO A 73 7.65 14.97 16.17
C PRO A 73 6.43 15.66 15.56
N LYS A 74 6.52 16.11 14.29
CA LYS A 74 5.42 16.72 13.55
C LYS A 74 4.56 15.70 12.78
N PHE A 75 4.98 14.44 12.71
CA PHE A 75 4.22 13.38 12.05
C PHE A 75 3.19 12.77 13.01
N PRO A 76 2.12 12.15 12.48
CA PRO A 76 1.21 11.34 13.30
C PRO A 76 2.01 10.30 14.10
N SER A 77 1.78 10.26 15.41
CA SER A 77 2.47 9.36 16.32
C SER A 77 2.21 7.90 15.95
N THR A 78 3.25 7.08 15.97
CA THR A 78 3.18 5.62 15.84
C THR A 78 3.28 4.91 17.19
N ARG A 79 3.33 5.64 18.29
CA ARG A 79 3.42 5.08 19.65
C ARG A 79 2.05 4.56 20.11
N LEU A 80 2.03 3.32 20.59
CA LEU A 80 0.89 2.74 21.29
C LEU A 80 1.21 2.63 22.79
N ASP A 81 0.43 3.30 23.64
CA ASP A 81 0.60 3.25 25.09
C ASP A 81 -0.09 2.02 25.71
N PRO A 82 0.35 1.56 26.90
CA PRO A 82 -0.28 0.43 27.60
C PRO A 82 -1.78 0.63 27.79
N GLY A 83 -2.56 -0.42 27.54
CA GLY A 83 -4.02 -0.40 27.67
C GLY A 83 -4.77 0.29 26.52
N LYS A 84 -4.06 0.81 25.50
CA LYS A 84 -4.67 1.29 24.25
C LYS A 84 -4.70 0.17 23.20
N ALA A 85 -5.71 0.24 22.33
CA ALA A 85 -5.81 -0.63 21.16
C ALA A 85 -5.39 0.15 19.91
N TYR A 86 -4.59 -0.49 19.06
CA TYR A 86 -4.34 -0.04 17.71
C TYR A 86 -5.27 -0.77 16.75
N THR A 87 -5.90 -0.03 15.85
CA THR A 87 -6.77 -0.58 14.80
C THR A 87 -6.49 0.13 13.50
N GLN A 88 -6.34 -0.66 12.44
CA GLN A 88 -6.16 -0.20 11.08
C GLN A 88 -7.06 -1.04 10.17
N THR A 89 -7.54 -0.46 9.08
CA THR A 89 -8.24 -1.18 8.03
C THR A 89 -7.68 -0.79 6.67
N THR A 90 -7.48 -1.78 5.81
CA THR A 90 -7.19 -1.60 4.39
C THR A 90 -8.10 -2.50 3.58
N VAL A 91 -8.76 -1.94 2.58
CA VAL A 91 -9.70 -2.64 1.69
C VAL A 91 -9.13 -2.64 0.28
N PHE A 92 -8.94 -3.85 -0.27
CA PHE A 92 -8.59 -4.07 -1.67
C PHE A 92 -9.88 -4.40 -2.43
N LYS A 93 -10.39 -3.43 -3.20
CA LYS A 93 -11.59 -3.60 -4.01
C LYS A 93 -11.19 -3.87 -5.46
N PHE A 94 -11.31 -5.13 -5.86
CA PHE A 94 -11.08 -5.55 -7.24
C PHE A 94 -12.30 -5.27 -8.10
N LEU A 95 -12.05 -4.74 -9.30
CA LEU A 95 -13.06 -4.43 -10.30
C LEU A 95 -12.60 -5.01 -11.63
N ASN A 96 -13.58 -5.37 -12.46
CA ASN A 96 -13.35 -5.69 -13.87
C ASN A 96 -14.30 -4.81 -14.68
N ASN A 97 -13.85 -4.41 -15.87
CA ASN A 97 -14.78 -3.88 -16.87
C ASN A 97 -15.54 -5.01 -17.56
#